data_AF-A0A380L105-F1
#
_entry.id   AF-A0A380L105-F1
#
_cell.length_a   1.000
_cell.length_b   1.000
_cell.length_c   1.000
_cell.angle_alpha   90.00
_cell.angle_beta   90.00
_cell.angle_gamma   90.00
#
_symmetry.space_group_name_H-M   'P 1'
#
loop_
_entity.id
_entity.type
_entity.pdbx_description
1 polymer ?
#
loop_
_entity_poly.entity_id
_entity_poly.type
_entity_poly.pdbx_seq_one_letter_code
_entity_poly.pdbx_strand_id
1 'polypeptide(L)'
;MSHLTEKQRNVVRITYWTTLGDLENLRTALAKGLDQGLTVNEIKEVLVHIYAYAGFPRALNGINTFLTLINDRQAQGIHDEVGRFATPLSISDKNAYGSQMRDKLTGPRPTAAYAKFVPVIDDFLKEHLFADLFARDTISHADRELVTISVLAALGNVVGQLKTHMTITYHLGIGKEALADFQAIVENFDKDKGVAVATILTEIE
;
A
#
# COMPACT_ATOMS: atom_id res chain seq x y z
N MET A 1 -3.04 1.39 -17.49
CA MET A 1 -4.29 2.08 -17.08
C MET A 1 -4.06 3.57 -17.13
N SER A 2 -4.99 4.33 -17.74
CA SER A 2 -4.85 5.79 -17.94
C SER A 2 -5.25 6.63 -16.73
N HIS A 3 -6.17 6.19 -15.87
CA HIS A 3 -6.56 6.96 -14.68
C HIS A 3 -6.82 6.03 -13.50
N LEU A 4 -6.59 6.52 -12.28
CA LEU A 4 -6.96 5.75 -11.09
C LEU A 4 -8.48 5.57 -11.04
N THR A 5 -8.90 4.33 -10.79
CA THR A 5 -10.29 4.01 -10.47
C THR A 5 -10.70 4.63 -9.14
N GLU A 6 -12.00 4.80 -8.88
CA GLU A 6 -12.48 5.32 -7.59
C GLU A 6 -12.01 4.46 -6.40
N LYS A 7 -12.00 3.13 -6.56
CA LYS A 7 -11.45 2.22 -5.54
C LYS A 7 -10.00 2.57 -5.24
N GLN A 8 -9.15 2.69 -6.25
CA GLN A 8 -7.73 3.04 -6.09
C GLN A 8 -7.52 4.41 -5.49
N ARG A 9 -8.31 5.42 -5.90
CA ARG A 9 -8.27 6.74 -5.27
C ARG A 9 -8.57 6.64 -3.78
N ASN A 10 -9.55 5.85 -3.35
CA ASN A 10 -9.83 5.63 -1.92
C ASN A 10 -8.73 4.84 -1.20
N VAL A 11 -8.10 3.87 -1.86
CA VAL A 11 -6.91 3.19 -1.33
C VAL A 11 -5.82 4.22 -0.99
N VAL A 12 -5.55 5.19 -1.87
CA VAL A 12 -4.60 6.28 -1.61
C VAL A 12 -5.00 7.07 -0.36
N ARG A 13 -6.27 7.48 -0.24
CA ARG A 13 -6.75 8.28 0.91
C ARG A 13 -6.68 7.52 2.24
N ILE A 14 -7.18 6.29 2.26
CA ILE A 14 -7.15 5.42 3.45
C ILE A 14 -5.70 5.22 3.89
N THR A 15 -4.81 4.95 2.93
CA THR A 15 -3.39 4.73 3.21
C THR A 15 -2.71 5.98 3.76
N TYR A 16 -2.96 7.13 3.14
CA TYR A 16 -2.37 8.40 3.54
C TYR A 16 -2.73 8.78 4.98
N TRP A 17 -4.03 8.74 5.32
CA TRP A 17 -4.48 9.11 6.66
C TRP A 17 -4.11 8.08 7.73
N THR A 18 -4.09 6.79 7.39
CA THR A 18 -3.55 5.76 8.30
C THR A 18 -2.07 6.01 8.62
N THR A 19 -1.28 6.38 7.60
CA THR A 19 0.16 6.64 7.76
C THR A 19 0.43 7.83 8.68
N LEU A 20 -0.31 8.92 8.52
CA LEU A 20 -0.21 10.10 9.40
C LEU A 20 -0.87 9.88 10.77
N GLY A 21 -1.74 8.88 10.87
CA GLY A 21 -2.60 8.59 12.02
C GLY A 21 -3.64 9.67 12.30
N ASP A 22 -4.15 10.28 11.24
CA ASP A 22 -5.31 11.16 11.29
C ASP A 22 -6.57 10.29 11.26
N LEU A 23 -7.10 9.96 12.44
CA LEU A 23 -8.18 8.99 12.59
C LEU A 23 -9.54 9.53 12.13
N GLU A 24 -9.74 10.85 12.16
CA GLU A 24 -10.99 11.49 11.75
C GLU A 24 -11.12 11.45 10.21
N ASN A 25 -10.08 11.91 9.52
CA ASN A 25 -10.03 11.83 8.06
C ASN A 25 -9.98 10.38 7.57
N LEU A 26 -9.30 9.50 8.31
CA LEU A 26 -9.32 8.07 8.02
C LEU A 26 -10.73 7.48 8.10
N ARG A 27 -11.51 7.76 9.16
CA ARG A 27 -12.88 7.24 9.30
C ARG A 27 -13.76 7.67 8.12
N THR A 28 -13.63 8.92 7.69
CA THR A 28 -14.33 9.45 6.51
C THR A 28 -13.90 8.73 5.22
N ALA A 29 -12.60 8.54 5.03
CA ALA A 29 -12.06 7.85 3.85
C ALA A 29 -12.48 6.37 3.79
N LEU A 30 -12.52 5.68 4.94
CA LEU A 30 -12.98 4.28 5.04
C LEU A 30 -14.46 4.14 4.66
N ALA A 31 -15.33 5.00 5.21
CA ALA A 31 -16.76 4.99 4.89
C ALA A 31 -17.00 5.24 3.39
N LYS A 32 -16.35 6.28 2.85
CA LYS A 32 -16.41 6.58 1.41
C LYS A 32 -15.87 5.43 0.56
N GLY A 33 -14.80 4.77 0.99
CA GLY A 33 -14.24 3.60 0.31
C GLY A 33 -15.26 2.48 0.17
N LEU A 34 -15.93 2.12 1.28
CA LEU A 34 -17.01 1.12 1.29
C LEU A 34 -18.16 1.52 0.37
N ASP A 35 -18.64 2.77 0.49
CA ASP A 35 -19.75 3.28 -0.32
C ASP A 35 -19.42 3.33 -1.83
N GLN A 36 -18.13 3.41 -2.18
CA GLN A 36 -17.62 3.37 -3.55
C GLN A 36 -17.08 1.99 -3.97
N GLY A 37 -17.47 0.94 -3.24
CA GLY A 37 -17.30 -0.45 -3.64
C GLY A 37 -15.99 -1.11 -3.23
N LEU A 38 -15.15 -0.49 -2.39
CA LEU A 38 -14.11 -1.28 -1.71
C LEU A 38 -14.78 -2.27 -0.76
N THR A 39 -14.33 -3.51 -0.82
CA THR A 39 -14.79 -4.56 0.09
C THR A 39 -14.07 -4.47 1.43
N VAL A 40 -14.67 -5.06 2.46
CA VAL A 40 -14.09 -5.12 3.80
C VAL A 40 -12.71 -5.79 3.78
N ASN A 41 -12.53 -6.86 3.00
CA ASN A 41 -11.27 -7.58 2.92
C ASN A 41 -10.20 -6.86 2.08
N GLU A 42 -10.58 -6.08 1.05
CA GLU A 42 -9.63 -5.19 0.36
C GLU A 42 -9.06 -4.13 1.32
N ILE A 43 -9.92 -3.49 2.13
CA ILE A 43 -9.47 -2.48 3.12
C ILE A 43 -8.60 -3.11 4.21
N LYS A 44 -8.98 -4.30 4.72
CA LYS A 44 -8.13 -5.03 5.68
C LYS A 44 -6.75 -5.31 5.10
N GLU A 45 -6.67 -5.70 3.83
CA GLU A 45 -5.39 -5.98 3.17
C GLU A 45 -4.53 -4.73 3.03
N VAL A 46 -5.13 -3.57 2.72
CA VAL A 46 -4.44 -2.27 2.74
C VAL A 46 -3.84 -1.98 4.11
N LEU A 47 -4.64 -2.11 5.18
CA LEU A 47 -4.20 -1.85 6.56
C LEU A 47 -3.11 -2.81 7.03
N VAL A 48 -3.19 -4.09 6.64
CA VAL A 48 -2.13 -5.08 6.89
C VAL A 48 -0.83 -4.68 6.18
N HIS A 49 -0.90 -4.26 4.91
CA HIS A 49 0.30 -3.87 4.16
C HIS A 49 1.01 -2.64 4.75
N ILE A 50 0.24 -1.67 5.25
CA ILE A 50 0.76 -0.43 5.84
C ILE A 50 1.69 -0.69 7.02
N TYR A 51 1.47 -1.76 7.79
CA TYR A 51 2.29 -2.07 8.97
C TYR A 51 3.79 -2.16 8.62
N ALA A 52 4.12 -2.75 7.46
CA ALA A 52 5.51 -2.97 7.06
C ALA A 52 6.25 -1.67 6.68
N TYR A 53 5.51 -0.60 6.36
CA TYR A 53 6.07 0.66 5.88
C TYR A 53 5.87 1.82 6.87
N ALA A 54 4.75 1.87 7.59
CA ALA A 54 4.43 2.91 8.58
C ALA A 54 4.52 2.41 10.04
N GLY A 55 4.82 1.13 10.24
CA GLY A 55 4.96 0.49 11.55
C GLY A 55 3.65 -0.01 12.15
N PHE A 56 3.78 -0.94 13.10
CA PHE A 56 2.67 -1.60 13.78
C PHE A 56 1.68 -0.62 14.45
N PRO A 57 2.10 0.46 15.16
CA PRO A 57 1.16 1.35 15.82
C PRO A 57 0.20 2.08 14.86
N ARG A 58 0.71 2.53 13.70
CA ARG A 58 -0.13 3.23 12.70
C ARG A 58 -1.16 2.28 12.08
N ALA A 59 -0.73 1.08 11.71
CA ALA A 59 -1.63 0.05 11.19
C ALA A 59 -2.69 -0.37 12.23
N LEU A 60 -2.29 -0.61 13.49
CA LEU A 60 -3.20 -1.02 14.54
C LEU A 60 -4.29 0.03 14.81
N ASN A 61 -3.92 1.31 14.88
CA ASN A 61 -4.90 2.38 15.04
C ASN A 61 -5.87 2.42 13.85
N GLY A 62 -5.38 2.26 12.61
CA GLY A 62 -6.24 2.19 11.43
C GLY A 62 -7.20 0.99 11.45
N ILE A 63 -6.73 -0.18 11.89
CA ILE A 63 -7.55 -1.39 12.07
C ILE A 63 -8.66 -1.14 13.09
N ASN A 64 -8.36 -0.53 14.23
CA ASN A 64 -9.35 -0.26 15.27
C ASN A 64 -10.39 0.79 14.82
N THR A 65 -9.97 1.82 14.08
CA THR A 65 -10.89 2.78 13.47
C THR A 65 -11.83 2.09 12.47
N PHE A 66 -11.29 1.20 11.64
CA PHE A 66 -12.10 0.45 10.67
C PHE A 66 -13.07 -0.53 11.34
N LEU A 67 -12.62 -1.25 12.38
CA LEU A 67 -13.47 -2.13 13.19
C LEU A 67 -14.65 -1.36 13.79
N THR A 68 -14.38 -0.19 14.37
CA THR A 68 -15.42 0.66 14.96
C THR A 68 -16.43 1.10 13.90
N LEU A 69 -15.96 1.54 12.73
CA LEU A 69 -16.83 1.93 11.61
C LEU A 69 -17.72 0.77 11.14
N ILE A 70 -17.17 -0.44 10.98
CA ILE A 70 -17.96 -1.62 10.56
C ILE A 70 -19.05 -1.93 11.60
N ASN A 71 -18.73 -1.87 12.89
CA ASN A 71 -19.71 -2.09 13.95
C ASN A 71 -20.82 -1.03 13.92
N ASP A 72 -20.47 0.24 13.74
CA ASP A 72 -21.44 1.34 13.63
C ASP A 72 -22.37 1.14 12.42
N ARG A 73 -21.81 0.78 11.26
CA ARG A 73 -22.57 0.51 10.03
C ARG A 73 -23.51 -0.68 10.22
N GLN A 74 -23.04 -1.76 10.83
CA GLN A 74 -23.88 -2.92 11.14
C GLN A 74 -25.02 -2.56 12.11
N ALA A 75 -24.76 -1.74 13.13
CA ALA A 75 -25.79 -1.27 14.05
C ALA A 75 -26.87 -0.40 13.37
N GLN A 76 -26.51 0.24 12.25
CA GLN A 76 -27.42 1.01 11.38
C GLN A 76 -28.12 0.13 10.32
N GLY A 77 -27.88 -1.18 10.31
CA GLY A 77 -28.44 -2.10 9.30
C GLY A 77 -27.75 -2.02 7.93
N ILE A 78 -26.58 -1.39 7.85
CA ILE A 78 -25.76 -1.34 6.63
C ILE A 78 -24.88 -2.59 6.60
N HIS A 79 -24.96 -3.35 5.50
CA HIS A 79 -24.18 -4.55 5.28
C HIS A 79 -23.16 -4.32 4.16
N ASP A 80 -21.89 -4.20 4.54
CA ASP A 80 -20.79 -4.03 3.60
C ASP A 80 -20.38 -5.33 2.93
N GLU A 81 -19.99 -5.26 1.65
CA GLU A 81 -19.48 -6.41 0.93
C GLU A 81 -18.17 -6.91 1.55
N VAL A 82 -18.16 -8.16 2.00
CA VAL A 82 -17.00 -8.74 2.70
C VAL A 82 -15.79 -8.87 1.76
N GLY A 83 -16.00 -9.23 0.50
CA GLY A 83 -14.94 -9.52 -0.47
C GLY A 83 -14.21 -10.84 -0.21
N ARG A 84 -13.27 -11.19 -1.09
CA ARG A 84 -12.51 -12.45 -0.99
C ARG A 84 -11.44 -12.39 0.09
N PHE A 85 -11.07 -13.56 0.63
CA PHE A 85 -9.85 -13.71 1.42
C PHE A 85 -8.66 -14.03 0.50
N ALA A 86 -7.44 -13.81 1.00
CA ALA A 86 -6.24 -14.30 0.34
C ALA A 86 -6.33 -15.83 0.17
N THR A 87 -5.90 -16.31 -0.99
CA THR A 87 -5.80 -17.75 -1.27
C THR A 87 -4.81 -18.38 -0.27
N PRO A 88 -5.17 -19.46 0.43
CA PRO A 88 -4.23 -20.16 1.30
C PRO A 88 -3.01 -20.64 0.51
N LEU A 89 -1.82 -20.32 1.02
CA LEU A 89 -0.56 -20.68 0.39
C LEU A 89 0.35 -21.37 1.42
N SER A 90 0.90 -22.52 1.07
CA SER A 90 1.89 -23.24 1.88
C SER A 90 3.26 -23.06 1.24
N ILE A 91 4.15 -22.36 1.92
CA ILE A 91 5.51 -22.07 1.44
C ILE A 91 6.49 -22.84 2.32
N SER A 92 7.19 -23.81 1.74
CA SER A 92 8.19 -24.63 2.45
C SER A 92 9.48 -23.87 2.72
N ASP A 93 9.93 -23.07 1.76
CA ASP A 93 11.11 -22.20 1.87
C ASP A 93 10.70 -20.76 1.59
N LYS A 94 10.43 -20.02 2.68
CA LYS A 94 10.01 -18.61 2.59
C LYS A 94 11.12 -17.71 2.07
N ASN A 95 12.39 -18.03 2.32
CA ASN A 95 13.50 -17.19 1.89
C ASN A 95 13.65 -17.24 0.37
N ALA A 96 13.64 -18.47 -0.19
CA ALA A 96 13.70 -18.69 -1.63
C ALA A 96 12.47 -18.10 -2.34
N TYR A 97 11.26 -18.36 -1.83
CA TYR A 97 10.04 -17.79 -2.39
C TYR A 97 10.06 -16.26 -2.37
N GLY A 98 10.43 -15.67 -1.23
CA GLY A 98 10.52 -14.23 -1.05
C GLY A 98 11.52 -13.58 -2.00
N SER A 99 12.67 -14.22 -2.23
CA SER A 99 13.66 -13.76 -3.21
C SER A 99 13.09 -13.77 -4.63
N GLN A 100 12.39 -14.84 -5.02
CA GLN A 100 11.76 -14.93 -6.35
C GLN A 100 10.66 -13.87 -6.52
N MET A 101 9.82 -13.66 -5.50
CA MET A 101 8.77 -12.64 -5.52
C MET A 101 9.35 -11.23 -5.63
N ARG A 102 10.41 -10.93 -4.86
CA ARG A 102 11.14 -9.67 -4.96
C ARG A 102 11.68 -9.48 -6.38
N ASP A 103 12.39 -10.47 -6.91
CA ASP A 103 13.04 -10.36 -8.22
C ASP A 103 12.01 -10.24 -9.35
N LYS A 104 10.83 -10.85 -9.20
CA LYS A 104 9.69 -10.67 -10.12
C LYS A 104 9.21 -9.22 -10.16
N LEU A 105 9.21 -8.52 -9.02
CA LEU A 105 8.70 -7.15 -8.91
C LEU A 105 9.76 -6.08 -9.20
N THR A 106 11.01 -6.34 -8.81
CA THR A 106 12.08 -5.33 -8.83
C THR A 106 13.20 -5.63 -9.81
N GLY A 107 13.15 -6.79 -10.48
CA GLY A 107 14.27 -7.36 -11.20
C GLY A 107 15.34 -7.99 -10.29
N PRO A 108 16.15 -8.92 -10.82
CA PRO A 108 17.23 -9.55 -10.07
C PRO A 108 18.32 -8.53 -9.73
N ARG A 109 18.85 -8.60 -8.51
CA ARG A 109 19.88 -7.66 -8.02
C ARG A 109 20.81 -8.32 -7.00
N PRO A 110 22.06 -7.86 -6.88
CA PRO A 110 22.96 -8.33 -5.83
C PRO A 110 22.44 -7.94 -4.44
N THR A 111 22.84 -8.69 -3.41
CA THR A 111 22.54 -8.36 -2.02
C THR A 111 23.07 -6.95 -1.68
N ALA A 112 22.16 -6.08 -1.21
CA ALA A 112 22.48 -4.70 -0.87
C ALA A 112 23.47 -4.60 0.31
N ALA A 113 24.20 -3.49 0.40
CA ALA A 113 25.18 -3.27 1.47
C ALA A 113 24.55 -3.31 2.87
N TYR A 114 23.36 -2.74 3.06
CA TYR A 114 22.65 -2.78 4.34
C TYR A 114 22.30 -4.22 4.76
N ALA A 115 21.95 -5.08 3.79
CA ALA A 115 21.64 -6.48 4.02
C ALA A 115 22.90 -7.28 4.36
N LYS A 116 24.04 -6.96 3.76
CA LYS A 116 25.32 -7.56 4.18
C LYS A 116 25.74 -7.14 5.59
N PHE A 117 25.44 -5.90 5.97
CA PHE A 117 25.74 -5.36 7.29
C PHE A 117 24.80 -5.90 8.38
N VAL A 118 23.50 -6.03 8.08
CA VAL A 118 22.48 -6.57 8.99
C VAL A 118 21.75 -7.73 8.29
N PRO A 119 22.32 -8.94 8.19
CA PRO A 119 21.76 -10.05 7.40
C PRO A 119 20.30 -10.39 7.69
N VAL A 120 19.90 -10.34 8.97
CA VAL A 120 18.53 -10.65 9.39
C VAL A 120 17.48 -9.73 8.75
N ILE A 121 17.84 -8.50 8.34
CA ILE A 121 16.89 -7.62 7.67
C ILE A 121 16.52 -8.13 6.26
N ASP A 122 17.44 -8.83 5.59
CA ASP A 122 17.19 -9.44 4.28
C ASP A 122 16.31 -10.68 4.42
N ASP A 123 16.48 -11.44 5.51
CA ASP A 123 15.61 -12.57 5.85
C ASP A 123 14.20 -12.09 6.14
N PHE A 124 14.01 -11.06 6.97
CA PHE A 124 12.68 -10.48 7.22
C PHE A 124 12.07 -9.88 5.95
N LEU A 125 12.88 -9.25 5.11
CA LEU A 125 12.40 -8.73 3.82
C LEU A 125 11.92 -9.87 2.92
N LYS A 126 12.65 -10.97 2.78
CA LYS A 126 12.22 -12.08 1.92
C LYS A 126 11.09 -12.87 2.54
N GLU A 127 11.27 -13.35 3.76
CA GLU A 127 10.38 -14.31 4.39
C GLU A 127 9.08 -13.67 4.84
N HIS A 128 9.14 -12.45 5.37
CA HIS A 128 7.97 -11.79 5.87
C HIS A 128 7.37 -10.82 4.86
N LEU A 129 8.15 -9.85 4.35
CA LEU A 129 7.59 -8.88 3.42
C LEU A 129 7.20 -9.54 2.09
N PHE A 130 8.09 -10.30 1.44
CA PHE A 130 7.79 -10.86 0.12
C PHE A 130 7.02 -12.19 0.15
N ALA A 131 7.32 -13.09 1.09
CA ALA A 131 6.66 -14.40 1.17
C ALA A 131 5.38 -14.42 2.03
N ASP A 132 5.17 -13.48 2.96
CA ASP A 132 3.88 -13.36 3.67
C ASP A 132 3.02 -12.21 3.12
N LEU A 133 3.54 -10.98 2.99
CA LEU A 133 2.70 -9.84 2.58
C LEU A 133 2.44 -9.79 1.07
N PHE A 134 3.49 -9.76 0.25
CA PHE A 134 3.32 -9.67 -1.21
C PHE A 134 2.76 -10.96 -1.83
N ALA A 135 2.90 -12.12 -1.16
CA ALA A 135 2.31 -13.37 -1.63
C ALA A 135 0.77 -13.41 -1.56
N ARG A 136 0.16 -12.53 -0.77
CA ARG A 136 -1.30 -12.47 -0.59
C ARG A 136 -1.94 -11.79 -1.78
N ASP A 137 -2.92 -12.45 -2.35
CA ASP A 137 -3.56 -12.04 -3.59
C ASP A 137 -4.87 -11.25 -3.39
N THR A 138 -5.32 -10.99 -2.16
CA THR A 138 -6.58 -10.24 -1.90
C THR A 138 -6.68 -8.96 -2.74
N ILE A 139 -5.57 -8.22 -2.87
CA ILE A 139 -5.38 -7.10 -3.80
C ILE A 139 -4.26 -7.43 -4.79
N SER A 140 -4.28 -6.81 -5.97
CA SER A 140 -3.24 -7.00 -6.99
C SER A 140 -1.88 -6.45 -6.53
N HIS A 141 -0.77 -6.91 -7.12
CA HIS A 141 0.54 -6.29 -6.86
C HIS A 141 0.56 -4.80 -7.24
N ALA A 142 -0.15 -4.40 -8.30
CA ALA A 142 -0.26 -3.00 -8.70
C ALA A 142 -0.95 -2.15 -7.62
N ASP A 143 -2.05 -2.64 -7.05
CA ASP A 143 -2.75 -1.95 -5.96
C ASP A 143 -1.93 -1.96 -4.66
N ARG A 144 -1.16 -3.03 -4.40
CA ARG A 144 -0.26 -3.13 -3.26
C ARG A 144 0.91 -2.15 -3.36
N GLU A 145 1.45 -1.95 -4.55
CA GLU A 145 2.46 -0.92 -4.82
C GLU A 145 1.84 0.49 -4.75
N LEU A 146 0.58 0.67 -5.15
CA LEU A 146 -0.16 1.91 -4.92
C LEU A 146 -0.29 2.26 -3.42
N VAL A 147 -0.57 1.27 -2.56
CA VAL A 147 -0.49 1.44 -1.09
C VAL A 147 0.92 1.87 -0.69
N THR A 148 1.93 1.18 -1.20
CA THR A 148 3.34 1.44 -0.86
C THR A 148 3.76 2.87 -1.19
N ILE A 149 3.51 3.36 -2.40
CA ILE A 149 3.84 4.75 -2.78
C ILE A 149 3.01 5.76 -1.99
N SER A 150 1.78 5.42 -1.59
CA SER A 150 0.94 6.27 -0.75
C SER A 150 1.50 6.42 0.66
N VAL A 151 2.02 5.35 1.27
CA VAL A 151 2.72 5.42 2.56
C VAL A 151 3.99 6.28 2.43
N LEU A 152 4.82 5.99 1.43
CA LEU A 152 6.11 6.68 1.24
C LEU A 152 5.94 8.17 0.96
N ALA A 153 4.92 8.55 0.17
CA ALA A 153 4.57 9.94 -0.05
C ALA A 153 4.08 10.61 1.24
N ALA A 154 3.24 9.93 2.03
CA ALA A 154 2.74 10.46 3.30
C ALA A 154 3.86 10.65 4.35
N LEU A 155 4.81 9.72 4.45
CA LEU A 155 5.96 9.81 5.36
C LEU A 155 6.89 10.98 5.00
N GLY A 156 7.16 11.18 3.71
CA GLY A 156 8.19 12.12 3.27
C GLY A 156 9.61 11.66 3.65
N ASN A 157 10.63 12.44 3.27
CA ASN A 157 12.05 12.18 3.59
C ASN A 157 12.61 10.80 3.17
N VAL A 158 11.90 10.06 2.30
CA VAL A 158 12.28 8.73 1.77
C VAL A 158 12.22 8.71 0.24
N VAL A 159 12.69 9.80 -0.38
CA VAL A 159 12.57 10.08 -1.84
C VAL A 159 13.13 8.94 -2.69
N GLY A 160 14.24 8.33 -2.29
CA GLY A 160 14.84 7.21 -3.04
C GLY A 160 13.94 5.97 -3.07
N GLN A 161 13.29 5.65 -1.95
CA GLN A 161 12.31 4.56 -1.88
C GLN A 161 11.06 4.92 -2.68
N LEU A 162 10.53 6.14 -2.53
CA LEU A 162 9.35 6.60 -3.27
C LEU A 162 9.59 6.51 -4.79
N LYS A 163 10.74 6.99 -5.29
CA LYS A 163 11.11 6.86 -6.70
C LYS A 163 11.14 5.42 -7.16
N THR A 164 11.81 4.54 -6.42
CA THR A 164 11.89 3.10 -6.76
C THR A 164 10.51 2.48 -6.86
N HIS A 165 9.65 2.70 -5.86
CA HIS A 165 8.31 2.10 -5.83
C HIS A 165 7.35 2.72 -6.86
N MET A 166 7.50 4.01 -7.20
CA MET A 166 6.73 4.60 -8.31
C MET A 166 7.14 4.01 -9.66
N THR A 167 8.43 3.72 -9.89
CA THR A 167 8.88 3.00 -11.09
C THR A 167 8.30 1.58 -11.15
N ILE A 168 8.32 0.83 -10.04
CA ILE A 168 7.69 -0.50 -9.96
C ILE A 168 6.19 -0.39 -10.27
N THR A 169 5.49 0.58 -9.66
CA THR A 169 4.06 0.84 -9.87
C THR A 169 3.75 1.09 -11.35
N TYR A 170 4.60 1.86 -12.03
CA TYR A 170 4.51 2.10 -13.47
C TYR A 170 4.67 0.83 -14.30
N HIS A 171 5.69 0.02 -14.03
CA HIS A 171 5.94 -1.25 -14.74
C HIS A 171 4.86 -2.31 -14.47
N LEU A 172 4.12 -2.20 -13.36
CA LEU A 172 2.93 -3.00 -13.07
C LEU A 172 1.65 -2.51 -13.77
N GLY A 173 1.74 -1.45 -14.59
CA GLY A 173 0.67 -1.00 -15.48
C GLY A 173 -0.16 0.19 -14.99
N ILE A 174 0.21 0.82 -13.87
CA ILE A 174 -0.35 2.11 -13.44
C ILE A 174 0.37 3.22 -14.23
N GLY A 175 -0.25 3.67 -15.31
CA GLY A 175 0.37 4.60 -16.26
C GLY A 175 0.66 5.99 -15.68
N LYS A 176 1.38 6.82 -16.44
CA LYS A 176 1.80 8.16 -15.98
C LYS A 176 0.62 9.05 -15.62
N GLU A 177 -0.48 8.96 -16.34
CA GLU A 177 -1.70 9.71 -16.07
C GLU A 177 -2.40 9.25 -14.77
N ALA A 178 -2.37 7.96 -14.46
CA ALA A 178 -2.83 7.44 -13.17
C ALA A 178 -1.86 7.82 -12.01
N LEU A 179 -0.56 7.91 -12.27
CA LEU A 179 0.39 8.44 -11.30
C LEU A 179 0.23 9.97 -11.10
N ALA A 180 -0.23 10.70 -12.13
CA ALA A 180 -0.60 12.11 -12.00
C ALA A 180 -1.88 12.27 -11.15
N ASP A 181 -2.85 11.36 -11.28
CA ASP A 181 -4.00 11.31 -10.36
C ASP A 181 -3.57 11.10 -8.90
N PHE A 182 -2.63 10.17 -8.67
CA PHE A 182 -2.04 9.94 -7.36
C PHE A 182 -1.36 11.21 -6.82
N GLN A 183 -0.52 11.84 -7.64
CA GLN A 183 0.16 13.10 -7.32
C GLN A 183 -0.83 14.19 -6.91
N ALA A 184 -1.90 14.40 -7.68
CA ALA A 184 -2.92 15.39 -7.40
C ALA A 184 -3.66 15.12 -6.07
N ILE A 185 -3.91 13.85 -5.73
CA ILE A 185 -4.49 13.49 -4.43
C ILE A 185 -3.53 13.87 -3.30
N VAL A 186 -2.24 13.53 -3.42
CA VAL A 186 -1.23 13.87 -2.42
C VAL A 186 -1.06 15.38 -2.27
N GLU A 187 -1.01 16.13 -3.37
CA GLU A 187 -0.87 17.59 -3.35
C GLU A 187 -2.06 18.29 -2.67
N ASN A 188 -3.27 17.75 -2.85
CA ASN A 188 -4.45 18.26 -2.15
C ASN A 188 -4.38 18.05 -0.63
N PHE A 189 -3.61 17.07 -0.15
CA PHE A 189 -3.40 16.84 1.28
C PHE A 189 -2.22 17.63 1.82
N ASP A 190 -1.15 17.71 1.04
CA ASP A 190 0.10 18.37 1.39
C ASP A 190 0.83 18.79 0.11
N LYS A 191 0.94 20.09 -0.09
CA LYS A 191 1.48 20.68 -1.32
C LYS A 191 2.93 20.26 -1.57
N ASP A 192 3.77 20.24 -0.53
CA ASP A 192 5.20 19.97 -0.68
C ASP A 192 5.43 18.49 -1.03
N LYS A 193 4.65 17.59 -0.42
CA LYS A 193 4.67 16.16 -0.80
C LYS A 193 4.16 15.94 -2.21
N GLY A 194 3.14 16.69 -2.64
CA GLY A 194 2.63 16.68 -4.01
C GLY A 194 3.69 17.09 -5.03
N VAL A 195 4.46 18.15 -4.74
CA VAL A 195 5.56 18.62 -5.59
C VAL A 195 6.69 17.58 -5.65
N ALA A 196 7.01 16.92 -4.54
CA ALA A 196 8.01 15.85 -4.52
C ALA A 196 7.59 14.66 -5.41
N VAL A 197 6.32 14.24 -5.34
CA VAL A 197 5.77 13.19 -6.22
C VAL A 197 5.81 13.64 -7.69
N ALA A 198 5.42 14.88 -7.98
CA ALA A 198 5.45 15.43 -9.34
C ALA A 198 6.86 15.44 -9.92
N THR A 199 7.87 15.79 -9.12
CA THR A 199 9.28 15.80 -9.53
C THR A 199 9.72 14.40 -9.94
N ILE A 200 9.47 13.40 -9.08
CA ILE A 200 9.79 11.99 -9.35
C ILE A 200 9.08 11.48 -10.61
N LEU A 201 7.81 11.86 -10.82
CA LEU A 201 7.02 11.43 -11.97
C LEU A 201 7.66 11.82 -13.31
N THR A 202 8.39 12.94 -13.37
CA THR A 202 9.11 13.34 -14.60
C THR A 202 10.30 12.45 -14.93
N GLU A 203 10.79 11.69 -13.95
CA GLU A 203 11.98 10.83 -14.05
C GLU A 203 11.64 9.34 -14.31
N ILE A 204 10.35 8.98 -14.40
CA ILE A 204 9.91 7.59 -14.63
C ILE A 204 9.90 7.27 -16.12
N GLU A 205 10.51 6.14 -16.47
CA GLU A 205 10.60 5.58 -17.84
C GLU A 205 10.07 4.15 -17.94
#